data_AF-A0A0R2VLA6-F1
#
_entry.id   AF-A0A0R2VLA6-F1
#
_cell.length_a   1.000
_cell.length_b   1.000
_cell.length_c   1.000
_cell.angle_alpha   90.00
_cell.angle_beta   90.00
_cell.angle_gamma   90.00
#
_symmetry.space_group_name_H-M   'P 1'
#
loop_
_entity.id
_entity.type
_entity.pdbx_description
1 polymer ?
#
loop_
_entity_poly.entity_id
_entity_poly.type
_entity_poly.pdbx_seq_one_letter_code
_entity_poly.pdbx_strand_id
1 'polypeptide(L)'
;MLIDDALQTDVDIISLQELRPEAGALADSLLRPSYPYVLRAMDVPGFGIALYSRIPFDSTHIFNDFAFPVLWANLSFNGKKMHVYAATTSTPTSEKGFEKQRKEFAYLAELMGNPATPSILAGDLNAVPWSTHITEFCKRTSMIDSRKDLSATYPSQSMLVQLPIDYLMHTPNIQCLAFTALAPSTSNHLGISGYYKIKKR
;
A
#
# COMPACT_ATOMS: atom_id res chain seq x y z
N MET A 1 11.62 5.92 14.48
CA MET A 1 10.87 4.68 14.13
C MET A 1 10.02 5.00 12.92
N LEU A 2 9.70 4.05 12.03
CA LEU A 2 8.99 4.35 10.77
C LEU A 2 7.66 5.10 10.99
N ILE A 3 7.00 4.88 12.13
CA ILE A 3 5.79 5.61 12.55
C ILE A 3 6.06 7.09 12.83
N ASP A 4 7.19 7.44 13.46
CA ASP A 4 7.54 8.85 13.73
C ASP A 4 7.78 9.61 12.43
N ASP A 5 8.41 8.95 11.45
CA ASP A 5 8.66 9.51 10.13
C ASP A 5 7.33 9.73 9.40
N ALA A 6 6.41 8.75 9.45
CA ALA A 6 5.07 8.89 8.90
C ALA A 6 4.31 10.08 9.51
N LEU A 7 4.41 10.29 10.83
CA LEU A 7 3.77 11.42 11.51
C LEU A 7 4.32 12.78 11.07
N GLN A 8 5.54 12.85 10.55
CA GLN A 8 6.13 14.09 10.02
C GLN A 8 5.68 14.44 8.59
N THR A 9 5.08 13.49 7.86
CA THR A 9 4.72 13.66 6.45
C THR A 9 3.37 14.36 6.21
N ASP A 10 2.63 14.73 7.27
CA ASP A 10 1.31 15.35 7.17
C ASP A 10 0.34 14.68 6.18
N VAL A 11 0.40 13.35 6.08
CA VAL A 11 -0.48 12.58 5.19
C VAL A 11 -1.87 12.40 5.80
N ASP A 12 -2.88 12.24 4.96
CA ASP A 12 -4.26 11.97 5.39
C ASP A 12 -4.48 10.51 5.79
N ILE A 13 -3.74 9.59 5.18
CA ILE A 13 -3.90 8.14 5.32
C ILE A 13 -2.52 7.48 5.39
N ILE A 14 -2.34 6.57 6.34
CA ILE A 14 -1.14 5.77 6.54
C ILE A 14 -1.50 4.29 6.34
N SER A 15 -0.67 3.59 5.56
CA SER A 15 -0.74 2.14 5.38
C SER A 15 0.52 1.51 5.98
N LEU A 16 0.36 0.51 6.84
CA LEU A 16 1.47 -0.24 7.45
C LEU A 16 1.37 -1.72 7.07
N GLN A 17 2.51 -2.32 6.74
CA GLN A 17 2.66 -3.72 6.35
C GLN A 17 3.54 -4.47 7.36
N GLU A 18 3.50 -5.81 7.30
CA GLU A 18 4.33 -6.72 8.11
C GLU A 18 4.30 -6.45 9.63
N LEU A 19 3.15 -5.97 10.13
CA LEU A 19 2.98 -5.71 11.54
C LEU A 19 2.94 -7.03 12.31
N ARG A 20 3.83 -7.14 13.30
CA ARG A 20 3.69 -8.11 14.40
C ARG A 20 2.72 -7.59 15.45
N PRO A 21 2.09 -8.45 16.27
CA PRO A 21 1.12 -8.02 17.28
C PRO A 21 1.61 -6.88 18.17
N GLU A 22 2.86 -6.94 18.64
CA GLU A 22 3.49 -5.91 19.47
C GLU A 22 3.67 -4.58 18.73
N ALA A 23 4.10 -4.63 17.46
CA ALA A 23 4.26 -3.44 16.62
C ALA A 23 2.90 -2.83 16.27
N GLY A 24 1.87 -3.67 16.05
CA GLY A 24 0.50 -3.23 15.82
C GLY A 24 -0.10 -2.50 17.03
N ALA A 25 0.11 -3.01 18.24
CA ALA A 25 -0.33 -2.34 19.47
C ALA A 25 0.37 -0.99 19.69
N LEU A 26 1.68 -0.92 19.40
CA LEU A 26 2.43 0.34 19.45
C LEU A 26 1.93 1.34 18.41
N ALA A 27 1.70 0.89 17.17
CA ALA A 27 1.14 1.72 16.11
C ALA A 27 -0.23 2.29 16.48
N ASP A 28 -1.12 1.46 17.06
CA ASP A 28 -2.41 1.92 17.57
C ASP A 28 -2.23 3.03 18.63
N SER A 29 -1.31 2.85 19.57
CA SER A 29 -1.05 3.85 20.62
C SER A 29 -0.54 5.18 20.08
N LEU A 30 0.28 5.15 19.02
CA LEU A 30 0.93 6.35 18.48
C LEU A 30 0.09 7.06 17.43
N LEU A 31 -0.62 6.32 16.58
CA LEU A 31 -1.31 6.87 15.41
C LEU A 31 -2.76 7.28 15.70
N ARG A 32 -3.49 6.53 16.53
CA ARG A 32 -4.91 6.79 16.79
C ARG A 32 -5.26 8.20 17.29
N PRO A 33 -4.42 8.89 18.09
CA PRO A 33 -4.70 10.27 18.48
C PRO A 33 -4.86 11.23 17.29
N SER A 34 -4.12 11.00 16.20
CA SER A 34 -4.15 11.83 15.00
C SER A 34 -4.91 11.19 13.82
N TYR A 35 -5.02 9.86 13.79
CA TYR A 35 -5.64 9.05 12.74
C TYR A 35 -6.67 8.09 13.35
N PRO A 36 -7.84 8.60 13.79
CA PRO A 36 -8.78 7.84 14.60
C PRO A 36 -9.53 6.74 13.83
N TYR A 37 -9.57 6.81 12.50
CA TYR A 37 -10.26 5.83 11.66
C TYR A 37 -9.29 4.71 11.26
N VAL A 38 -9.49 3.53 11.83
CA VAL A 38 -8.55 2.41 11.70
C VAL A 38 -9.24 1.19 11.12
N LEU A 39 -8.60 0.57 10.13
CA LEU A 39 -8.94 -0.74 9.59
C LEU A 39 -7.68 -1.60 9.63
N ARG A 40 -7.73 -2.79 10.24
CA ARG A 40 -6.54 -3.66 10.35
C ARG A 40 -6.89 -5.13 10.32
N ALA A 41 -5.97 -5.94 9.83
CA ALA A 41 -6.01 -7.40 9.89
C ALA A 41 -4.67 -7.90 10.44
N MET A 42 -4.71 -8.65 11.54
CA MET A 42 -3.53 -9.14 12.26
C MET A 42 -3.47 -10.68 12.32
N ASP A 43 -4.37 -11.34 11.60
CA ASP A 43 -4.59 -12.79 11.72
C ASP A 43 -3.50 -13.63 11.06
N VAL A 44 -2.70 -13.03 10.16
CA VAL A 44 -1.56 -13.68 9.52
C VAL A 44 -0.28 -13.35 10.30
N PRO A 45 0.35 -14.32 10.98
CA PRO A 45 1.51 -14.06 11.83
C PRO A 45 2.66 -13.42 11.05
N GLY A 46 3.09 -12.23 11.49
CA GLY A 46 4.18 -11.47 10.87
C GLY A 46 3.79 -10.66 9.63
N PHE A 47 2.54 -10.76 9.17
CA PHE A 47 2.04 -10.06 7.98
C PHE A 47 0.80 -9.22 8.30
N GLY A 48 0.74 -8.66 9.51
CA GLY A 48 -0.32 -7.74 9.89
C GLY A 48 -0.33 -6.51 8.99
N ILE A 49 -1.52 -6.08 8.60
CA ILE A 49 -1.72 -4.92 7.74
C ILE A 49 -2.71 -3.96 8.40
N ALA A 50 -2.44 -2.66 8.29
CA ALA A 50 -3.29 -1.63 8.87
C ALA A 50 -3.38 -0.38 8.01
N LEU A 51 -4.58 0.19 7.95
CA LEU A 51 -4.88 1.53 7.45
C LEU A 51 -5.30 2.41 8.61
N TYR A 52 -4.65 3.57 8.72
CA TYR A 52 -4.98 4.64 9.66
C TYR A 52 -5.34 5.89 8.85
N SER A 53 -6.45 6.57 9.18
CA SER A 53 -6.95 7.70 8.42
C SER A 53 -7.42 8.84 9.32
N ARG A 54 -7.19 10.08 8.87
CA ARG A 54 -7.82 11.29 9.41
C ARG A 54 -9.24 11.47 8.89
N ILE A 55 -9.54 10.88 7.73
CA ILE A 55 -10.82 10.96 7.05
C ILE A 55 -11.68 9.75 7.45
N PRO A 56 -12.96 9.94 7.82
CA PRO A 56 -13.86 8.84 8.12
C PRO A 56 -13.96 7.86 6.94
N PHE A 57 -13.95 6.57 7.26
CA PHE A 57 -14.33 5.53 6.31
C PHE A 57 -15.86 5.45 6.25
N ASP A 58 -16.43 5.64 5.06
CA ASP A 58 -17.86 5.45 4.80
C ASP A 58 -18.23 3.97 4.89
N SER A 59 -17.35 3.10 4.40
CA SER A 59 -17.44 1.64 4.55
C SER A 59 -16.08 0.99 4.44
N THR A 60 -15.93 -0.19 5.03
CA THR A 60 -14.68 -0.95 5.03
C THR A 60 -14.94 -2.42 4.79
N HIS A 61 -13.97 -3.11 4.20
CA HIS A 61 -14.00 -4.55 4.02
C HIS A 61 -12.57 -5.12 4.13
N ILE A 62 -12.47 -6.34 4.64
CA ILE A 62 -11.22 -7.09 4.71
C ILE A 62 -11.43 -8.36 3.90
N PHE A 63 -10.73 -8.45 2.77
CA PHE A 63 -10.77 -9.63 1.91
C PHE A 63 -9.71 -10.63 2.37
N ASN A 64 -10.14 -11.83 2.77
CA ASN A 64 -9.30 -12.86 3.38
C ASN A 64 -9.33 -14.20 2.61
N ASP A 65 -9.69 -14.17 1.32
CA ASP A 65 -9.87 -15.39 0.53
C ASP A 65 -8.56 -15.98 -0.04
N PHE A 66 -7.41 -15.38 0.30
CA PHE A 66 -6.09 -15.83 -0.16
C PHE A 66 -5.03 -15.77 0.95
N ALA A 67 -3.75 -15.74 0.57
CA ALA A 67 -2.62 -15.84 1.49
C ALA A 67 -2.47 -14.66 2.46
N PHE A 68 -2.79 -13.44 2.01
CA PHE A 68 -2.71 -12.22 2.83
C PHE A 68 -4.01 -11.42 2.74
N PRO A 69 -4.42 -10.76 3.82
CA PRO A 69 -5.56 -9.86 3.82
C PRO A 69 -5.34 -8.69 2.85
N VAL A 70 -6.39 -8.33 2.10
CA VAL A 70 -6.47 -7.05 1.39
C VAL A 70 -7.46 -6.16 2.12
N LEU A 71 -6.99 -5.02 2.61
CA LEU A 71 -7.86 -4.03 3.23
C LEU A 71 -8.46 -3.14 2.15
N TRP A 72 -9.76 -2.87 2.25
CA TRP A 72 -10.45 -1.91 1.42
C TRP A 72 -11.25 -0.95 2.27
N ALA A 73 -11.12 0.33 1.96
CA ALA A 73 -11.93 1.40 2.56
C ALA A 73 -12.50 2.30 1.47
N ASN A 74 -13.79 2.59 1.56
CA ASN A 74 -14.44 3.68 0.82
C ASN A 74 -14.50 4.91 1.73
N LEU A 75 -14.17 6.07 1.17
CA LEU A 75 -14.21 7.35 1.88
C LEU A 75 -14.53 8.50 0.95
N SER A 76 -14.91 9.63 1.52
CA SER A 76 -15.23 10.85 0.79
C SER A 76 -14.17 11.93 1.02
N PHE A 77 -13.33 12.20 0.02
CA PHE A 77 -12.31 13.25 0.06
C PHE A 77 -12.79 14.49 -0.69
N ASN A 78 -12.93 15.63 0.01
CA ASN A 78 -13.47 16.88 -0.55
C ASN A 78 -14.79 16.68 -1.32
N GLY A 79 -15.69 15.87 -0.76
CA GLY A 79 -17.00 15.55 -1.34
C GLY A 79 -16.96 14.57 -2.53
N LYS A 80 -15.80 13.99 -2.86
CA LYS A 80 -15.67 12.96 -3.89
C LYS A 80 -15.39 11.60 -3.27
N LYS A 81 -16.18 10.59 -3.66
CA LYS A 81 -15.94 9.19 -3.27
C LYS A 81 -14.63 8.68 -3.86
N MET A 82 -13.88 7.95 -3.06
CA MET A 82 -12.69 7.24 -3.47
C MET A 82 -12.49 5.97 -2.66
N HIS A 83 -11.72 5.03 -3.22
CA HIS A 83 -11.32 3.80 -2.54
C HIS A 83 -9.84 3.85 -2.17
N VAL A 84 -9.49 3.24 -1.05
CA VAL A 84 -8.12 2.96 -0.65
C VAL A 84 -7.99 1.47 -0.41
N TYR A 85 -6.99 0.87 -1.04
CA TYR A 85 -6.62 -0.52 -0.85
C TYR A 85 -5.26 -0.59 -0.16
N ALA A 86 -5.13 -1.50 0.80
CA ALA A 86 -3.83 -1.91 1.32
C ALA A 86 -3.63 -3.41 1.06
N ALA A 87 -2.48 -3.78 0.50
CA ALA A 87 -2.17 -5.17 0.20
C ALA A 87 -0.69 -5.47 0.40
N THR A 88 -0.38 -6.75 0.60
CA THR A 88 0.97 -7.28 0.49
C THR A 88 0.94 -8.58 -0.33
N THR A 89 2.06 -8.94 -0.95
CA THR A 89 2.18 -10.21 -1.68
C THR A 89 3.39 -11.00 -1.21
N SER A 90 3.43 -12.29 -1.53
CA SER A 90 4.50 -13.21 -1.18
C SER A 90 5.79 -12.83 -1.90
N THR A 91 6.92 -12.87 -1.20
CA THR A 91 8.23 -12.76 -1.83
C THR A 91 8.50 -13.96 -2.76
N PRO A 92 8.84 -13.75 -4.05
CA PRO A 92 9.00 -14.82 -5.02
C PRO A 92 10.41 -15.44 -4.96
N THR A 93 10.80 -16.03 -3.83
CA THR A 93 12.15 -16.61 -3.61
C THR A 93 12.36 -17.99 -4.25
N SER A 94 11.33 -18.54 -4.91
CA SER A 94 11.37 -19.82 -5.61
C SER A 94 10.35 -19.83 -6.75
N GLU A 95 10.43 -20.78 -7.68
CA GLU A 95 9.43 -20.94 -8.76
C GLU A 95 8.00 -21.12 -8.21
N LYS A 96 7.85 -21.93 -7.15
CA LYS A 96 6.55 -22.07 -6.46
C LYS A 96 6.09 -20.76 -5.82
N GLY A 97 7.03 -19.99 -5.26
CA GLY A 97 6.75 -18.66 -4.71
C GLY A 97 6.31 -17.67 -5.79
N PHE A 98 6.96 -17.69 -6.95
CA PHE A 98 6.61 -16.88 -8.10
C PHE A 98 5.20 -17.18 -8.62
N GLU A 99 4.83 -18.47 -8.72
CA GLU A 99 3.48 -18.88 -9.11
C GLU A 99 2.41 -18.55 -8.05
N LYS A 100 2.78 -18.61 -6.77
CA LYS A 100 1.89 -18.15 -5.68
C LYS A 100 1.64 -16.64 -5.80
N GLN A 101 2.70 -15.85 -5.98
CA GLN A 101 2.62 -14.41 -6.15
C GLN A 101 1.78 -14.03 -7.39
N ARG A 102 1.91 -14.78 -8.48
CA ARG A 102 1.06 -14.59 -9.68
C ARG A 102 -0.43 -14.70 -9.37
N LYS A 103 -0.82 -15.69 -8.55
CA LYS A 103 -2.21 -15.88 -8.11
C LYS A 103 -2.69 -14.75 -7.19
N GLU A 104 -1.82 -14.24 -6.32
CA GLU A 104 -2.10 -13.10 -5.45
C GLU A 104 -2.38 -11.83 -6.27
N PHE A 105 -1.54 -11.52 -7.27
CA PHE A 105 -1.81 -10.41 -8.19
C PHE A 105 -3.08 -10.62 -9.01
N ALA A 106 -3.35 -11.86 -9.43
CA ALA A 106 -4.56 -12.17 -10.17
C ALA A 106 -5.83 -11.89 -9.35
N TYR A 107 -5.84 -12.29 -8.08
CA TYR A 107 -6.90 -12.05 -7.11
C TYR A 107 -7.02 -10.55 -6.79
N LEU A 108 -5.92 -9.85 -6.51
CA LEU A 108 -5.94 -8.41 -6.26
C LEU A 108 -6.52 -7.62 -7.43
N ALA A 109 -6.18 -7.99 -8.67
CA ALA A 109 -6.75 -7.37 -9.86
C ALA A 109 -8.23 -7.72 -10.08
N GLU A 110 -8.70 -8.88 -9.61
CA GLU A 110 -10.14 -9.23 -9.61
C GLU A 110 -10.91 -8.35 -8.61
N LEU A 111 -10.39 -8.20 -7.38
CA LEU A 111 -10.98 -7.35 -6.35
C LEU A 111 -11.07 -5.88 -6.80
N MET A 112 -10.01 -5.37 -7.42
CA MET A 112 -9.97 -3.97 -7.86
C MET A 112 -10.74 -3.74 -9.16
N GLY A 113 -10.82 -4.74 -10.03
CA GLY A 113 -11.44 -4.64 -11.35
C GLY A 113 -10.84 -3.52 -12.20
N ASN A 114 -11.68 -2.86 -13.01
CA ASN A 114 -11.36 -1.57 -13.65
C ASN A 114 -12.23 -0.49 -13.00
N PRO A 115 -11.77 0.11 -11.88
CA PRO A 115 -12.63 0.90 -11.04
C PRO A 115 -12.94 2.27 -11.68
N ALA A 116 -14.22 2.52 -11.95
CA ALA A 116 -14.70 3.85 -12.32
C ALA A 116 -14.48 4.87 -11.19
N THR A 117 -14.49 4.39 -9.94
CA THR A 117 -14.23 5.17 -8.73
C THR A 117 -12.73 5.44 -8.57
N PRO A 118 -12.31 6.68 -8.25
CA PRO A 118 -10.93 6.98 -7.92
C PRO A 118 -10.40 6.05 -6.83
N SER A 119 -9.29 5.37 -7.08
CA SER A 119 -8.73 4.37 -6.18
C SER A 119 -7.22 4.53 -6.02
N ILE A 120 -6.74 4.35 -4.79
CA ILE A 120 -5.31 4.23 -4.46
C ILE A 120 -5.06 2.83 -3.91
N LEU A 121 -3.95 2.22 -4.31
CA LEU A 121 -3.42 0.99 -3.71
C LEU A 121 -2.07 1.31 -3.06
N ALA A 122 -1.88 0.88 -1.82
CA ALA A 122 -0.65 1.07 -1.06
C ALA A 122 -0.15 -0.24 -0.45
N GLY A 123 1.14 -0.54 -0.62
CA GLY A 123 1.80 -1.59 0.16
C GLY A 123 3.04 -2.21 -0.47
N ASP A 124 3.62 -3.17 0.24
CA ASP A 124 4.75 -3.98 -0.20
C ASP A 124 4.24 -5.10 -1.11
N LEU A 125 4.42 -4.93 -2.41
CA LEU A 125 3.97 -5.90 -3.39
C LEU A 125 5.07 -6.91 -3.77
N ASN A 126 6.24 -6.88 -3.12
CA ASN A 126 7.32 -7.87 -3.27
C ASN A 126 7.73 -8.17 -4.73
N ALA A 127 7.52 -7.21 -5.64
CA ALA A 127 7.76 -7.36 -7.06
C ALA A 127 8.31 -6.06 -7.65
N VAL A 128 9.25 -6.15 -8.58
CA VAL A 128 9.84 -4.97 -9.24
C VAL A 128 8.94 -4.47 -10.40
N PRO A 129 9.05 -3.19 -10.81
CA PRO A 129 8.21 -2.58 -11.86
C PRO A 129 8.25 -3.31 -13.20
N TRP A 130 9.38 -3.92 -13.53
CA TRP A 130 9.59 -4.67 -14.77
C TRP A 130 9.22 -6.16 -14.64
N SER A 131 8.63 -6.59 -13.53
CA SER A 131 8.11 -7.95 -13.39
C SER A 131 6.87 -8.17 -14.25
N THR A 132 6.67 -9.41 -14.70
CA THR A 132 5.46 -9.81 -15.43
C THR A 132 4.20 -9.57 -14.59
N HIS A 133 4.27 -9.86 -13.29
CA HIS A 133 3.11 -9.74 -12.40
C HIS A 133 2.63 -8.30 -12.25
N ILE A 134 3.54 -7.34 -12.06
CA ILE A 134 3.19 -5.91 -11.98
C ILE A 134 2.67 -5.41 -13.33
N THR A 135 3.35 -5.75 -14.42
CA THR A 135 2.93 -5.27 -15.75
C THR A 135 1.57 -5.83 -16.17
N GLU A 136 1.26 -7.08 -15.85
CA GLU A 136 -0.06 -7.68 -16.07
C GLU A 136 -1.13 -7.09 -15.13
N PHE A 137 -0.78 -6.88 -13.86
CA PHE A 137 -1.68 -6.23 -12.90
C PHE A 137 -2.09 -4.82 -13.37
N CYS A 138 -1.14 -3.98 -13.76
CA CYS A 138 -1.43 -2.63 -14.27
C CYS A 138 -2.26 -2.67 -15.57
N LYS A 139 -1.99 -3.62 -16.48
CA LYS A 139 -2.79 -3.81 -17.70
C LYS A 139 -4.25 -4.17 -17.40
N ARG A 140 -4.49 -5.04 -16.41
CA ARG A 140 -5.85 -5.47 -16.04
C ARG A 140 -6.64 -4.40 -15.29
N THR A 141 -5.97 -3.65 -14.43
CA THR A 141 -6.62 -2.70 -13.50
C THR A 141 -6.57 -1.25 -13.95
N SER A 142 -5.79 -0.94 -14.99
CA SER A 142 -5.45 0.43 -15.40
C SER A 142 -4.77 1.26 -14.30
N MET A 143 -4.25 0.60 -13.25
CA MET A 143 -3.51 1.27 -12.18
C MET A 143 -2.17 1.78 -12.70
N ILE A 144 -1.79 2.95 -12.21
CA ILE A 144 -0.58 3.66 -12.58
C ILE A 144 0.30 3.72 -11.34
N ASP A 145 1.56 3.27 -11.47
CA ASP A 145 2.58 3.45 -10.44
C ASP A 145 2.87 4.95 -10.26
N SER A 146 2.87 5.42 -9.02
CA SER A 146 3.11 6.84 -8.69
C SER A 146 4.58 7.25 -8.88
N ARG A 147 5.49 6.28 -8.91
CA ARG A 147 6.93 6.52 -9.07
C ARG A 147 7.25 7.03 -10.46
N LYS A 148 8.18 8.00 -10.53
CA LYS A 148 8.71 8.55 -11.79
C LYS A 148 10.12 8.07 -12.12
N ASP A 149 10.79 7.48 -11.14
CA ASP A 149 12.15 6.97 -11.19
C ASP A 149 12.23 5.60 -10.48
N LEU A 150 13.44 5.05 -10.38
CA LEU A 150 13.73 3.85 -9.60
C LEU A 150 13.83 4.18 -8.10
N SER A 151 12.79 4.79 -7.53
CA SER A 151 12.63 5.00 -6.09
C SER A 151 12.62 3.66 -5.36
N ALA A 152 13.81 3.17 -5.05
CA ALA A 152 14.04 1.87 -4.48
C ALA A 152 13.95 1.94 -2.95
N THR A 153 13.38 0.89 -2.36
CA THR A 153 12.94 0.92 -0.97
C THR A 153 13.52 -0.22 -0.14
N TYR A 154 13.94 -1.32 -0.79
CA TYR A 154 14.43 -2.53 -0.11
C TYR A 154 15.73 -3.10 -0.70
N PRO A 155 16.71 -3.54 0.09
CA PRO A 155 16.81 -3.31 1.52
C PRO A 155 17.28 -1.88 1.79
N SER A 156 16.65 -1.20 2.74
CA SER A 156 16.91 0.19 3.11
C SER A 156 18.36 0.43 3.56
N GLN A 157 19.05 -0.59 4.08
CA GLN A 157 20.44 -0.49 4.54
C GLN A 157 21.49 -0.65 3.44
N SER A 158 21.10 -1.03 2.22
CA SER A 158 22.03 -1.24 1.12
C SER A 158 22.34 0.06 0.38
N MET A 159 23.62 0.42 0.33
CA MET A 159 24.11 1.59 -0.41
C MET A 159 24.38 1.29 -1.90
N LEU A 160 24.31 0.02 -2.33
CA LEU A 160 24.72 -0.41 -3.67
C LEU A 160 23.54 -0.89 -4.53
N VAL A 161 22.66 -1.71 -3.96
CA VAL A 161 21.54 -2.31 -4.68
C VAL A 161 20.29 -2.24 -3.82
N GLN A 162 19.28 -1.56 -4.33
CA GLN A 162 17.95 -1.49 -3.75
C GLN A 162 16.91 -1.81 -4.84
N LEU A 163 15.79 -2.37 -4.42
CA LEU A 163 14.66 -2.81 -5.23
C LEU A 163 13.44 -1.94 -4.92
N PRO A 164 12.75 -1.45 -5.96
CA PRO A 164 11.51 -0.68 -5.81
C PRO A 164 10.29 -1.61 -5.70
N ILE A 165 10.12 -2.25 -4.55
CA ILE A 165 9.04 -3.24 -4.30
C ILE A 165 7.84 -2.72 -3.52
N ASP A 166 7.94 -1.52 -2.94
CA ASP A 166 6.85 -0.83 -2.26
C ASP A 166 6.15 0.14 -3.22
N TYR A 167 4.82 0.11 -3.22
CA TYR A 167 4.01 0.82 -4.20
C TYR A 167 2.99 1.75 -3.55
N LEU A 168 2.89 2.94 -4.14
CA LEU A 168 1.65 3.69 -4.19
C LEU A 168 1.19 3.69 -5.65
N MET A 169 0.05 3.08 -5.94
CA MET A 169 -0.54 3.10 -7.26
C MET A 169 -1.87 3.85 -7.23
N HIS A 170 -2.25 4.45 -8.36
CA HIS A 170 -3.51 5.17 -8.48
C HIS A 170 -4.21 4.91 -9.80
N THR A 171 -5.53 5.09 -9.82
CA THR A 171 -6.34 5.02 -11.04
C THR A 171 -6.13 6.23 -11.95
N PRO A 172 -6.49 6.17 -13.25
CA PRO A 172 -6.27 7.27 -14.20
C PRO A 172 -6.99 8.58 -13.89
N ASN A 173 -8.06 8.53 -13.08
CA ASN A 173 -8.81 9.69 -12.59
C ASN A 173 -8.14 10.40 -11.40
N ILE A 174 -7.01 9.88 -10.91
CA ILE A 174 -6.13 10.51 -9.93
C ILE A 174 -4.84 10.95 -10.63
N GLN A 175 -4.27 12.06 -10.17
CA GLN A 175 -2.95 12.53 -10.57
C GLN A 175 -2.02 12.50 -9.35
N CYS A 176 -0.90 11.79 -9.45
CA CYS A 176 0.22 11.93 -8.52
C CYS A 176 0.92 13.28 -8.73
N LEU A 177 0.92 14.14 -7.71
CA LEU A 177 1.58 15.44 -7.72
C LEU A 177 3.02 15.34 -7.21
N ALA A 178 3.23 14.53 -6.16
CA ALA A 178 4.54 14.26 -5.58
C ALA A 178 4.59 12.82 -5.06
N PHE A 179 5.77 12.23 -5.14
CA PHE A 179 6.10 10.91 -4.60
C PHE A 179 7.48 11.02 -3.95
N THR A 180 7.64 10.49 -2.74
CA THR A 180 8.89 10.62 -1.99
C THR A 180 9.13 9.38 -1.15
N ALA A 181 10.31 8.77 -1.32
CA ALA A 181 10.85 7.80 -0.36
C ALA A 181 11.34 8.53 0.89
N LEU A 182 10.94 8.05 2.06
CA LEU A 182 11.29 8.60 3.36
C LEU A 182 12.72 8.21 3.74
N ALA A 183 13.27 8.90 4.74
CA ALA A 183 14.59 8.58 5.26
C ALA A 183 14.65 7.14 5.81
N PRO A 184 15.82 6.48 5.76
CA PRO A 184 16.00 5.17 6.37
C PRO A 184 15.62 5.19 7.86
N SER A 185 14.89 4.16 8.26
CA SER A 185 14.50 3.93 9.64
C SER A 185 15.07 2.60 10.14
N THR A 186 14.54 2.07 11.24
CA THR A 186 14.87 0.72 11.73
C THR A 186 14.28 -0.40 10.86
N SER A 187 13.38 -0.06 9.92
CA SER A 187 12.81 -1.01 8.95
C SER A 187 13.84 -1.35 7.86
N ASN A 188 13.76 -2.57 7.33
CA ASN A 188 14.43 -3.01 6.10
C ASN A 188 13.80 -2.42 4.83
N HIS A 189 12.65 -1.75 4.92
CA HIS A 189 12.04 -0.96 3.85
C HIS A 189 12.12 0.53 4.17
N LEU A 190 12.30 1.36 3.15
CA LEU A 190 12.01 2.80 3.23
C LEU A 190 10.50 3.01 3.19
N GLY A 191 10.00 3.95 4.01
CA GLY A 191 8.63 4.43 3.85
C GLY A 191 8.48 5.18 2.52
N ILE A 192 7.27 5.23 1.98
CA ILE A 192 6.95 6.02 0.79
C ILE A 192 5.73 6.89 1.07
N SER A 193 5.74 8.11 0.54
CA SER A 193 4.63 9.06 0.63
C SER A 193 4.27 9.56 -0.75
N GLY A 194 3.00 9.92 -0.92
CA GLY A 194 2.48 10.45 -2.17
C GLY A 194 1.38 11.48 -1.92
N TYR A 195 1.39 12.54 -2.72
CA TYR A 195 0.35 13.57 -2.70
C TYR A 195 -0.42 13.55 -4.00
N TYR A 196 -1.73 13.54 -3.89
CA TYR A 196 -2.61 13.24 -5.00
C TYR A 196 -3.68 14.30 -5.21
N LYS A 197 -4.11 14.43 -6.46
CA LYS A 197 -5.28 15.23 -6.84
C LYS A 197 -6.27 14.38 -7.63
N ILE A 198 -7.52 14.34 -7.18
CA ILE A 198 -8.61 13.75 -7.96
C ILE A 198 -8.93 14.70 -9.13
N LYS A 199 -8.78 14.23 -10.37
CA LYS A 199 -9.03 15.03 -11.57
C LYS A 199 -10.48 15.53 -11.58
N LYS A 200 -10.68 16.74 -12.12
CA LYS A 200 -12.02 17.19 -12.48
C LYS A 200 -12.41 16.43 -13.75
N ARG A 201 -13.66 15.95 -13.81
CA ARG A 201 -14.22 15.43 -15.06
C ARG A 201 -14.27 16.55 -16.09
#